data_AF-A0A6N8HIY4-F1
#
_entry.id   AF-A0A6N8HIY4-F1
#
_cell.length_a   1.000
_cell.length_b   1.000
_cell.length_c   1.000
_cell.angle_alpha   90.00
_cell.angle_beta   90.00
_cell.angle_gamma   90.00
#
_symmetry.space_group_name_H-M   'P 1'
#
loop_
_entity.id
_entity.type
_entity.pdbx_description
1 polymer ?
#
loop_
_entity_poly.entity_id
_entity_poly.type
_entity_poly.pdbx_seq_one_letter_code
_entity_poly.pdbx_strand_id
1 'polypeptide(L)'
;MAETALQYGDWCFFTSDNPRTENPKDILADMTTGLKDTHYSVIEDRKEAIKAAVSRAEKGDVVLIAGKGHETFQQIGLTKLLFDDRKAAKEAIENKEL
;
A
#
# COMPACT_ATOMS: atom_id res chain seq x y z
N MET A 1 -6.62 -12.00 3.27
CA MET A 1 -5.49 -11.39 2.53
C MET A 1 -4.44 -10.83 3.48
N ALA A 2 -4.81 -9.98 4.43
CA ALA A 2 -3.86 -9.40 5.38
C ALA A 2 -3.09 -10.46 6.19
N GLU A 3 -3.76 -11.46 6.76
CA GLU A 3 -3.09 -12.58 7.46
C GLU A 3 -2.03 -13.28 6.60
N THR A 4 -2.33 -13.53 5.32
CA THR A 4 -1.38 -14.14 4.39
C THR A 4 -0.19 -13.22 4.12
N ALA A 5 -0.43 -11.91 3.97
CA ALA A 5 0.65 -10.95 3.79
C ALA A 5 1.58 -10.93 5.02
N LEU A 6 1.01 -10.96 6.23
CA LEU A 6 1.77 -11.06 7.48
C LEU A 6 2.50 -12.39 7.63
N GLN A 7 1.91 -13.50 7.17
CA GLN A 7 2.56 -14.81 7.26
C GLN A 7 3.85 -14.89 6.43
N TYR A 8 3.94 -14.18 5.30
CA TYR A 8 5.04 -14.30 4.36
C TYR A 8 5.90 -13.03 4.20
N GLY A 9 5.44 -11.90 4.72
CA GLY A 9 6.16 -10.63 4.67
C GLY A 9 6.73 -10.25 6.03
N ASP A 10 7.94 -9.71 6.03
CA ASP A 10 8.60 -9.23 7.26
C ASP A 10 7.94 -7.95 7.81
N TRP A 11 7.39 -7.12 6.92
CA TRP A 11 6.59 -5.94 7.26
C TRP A 11 5.55 -5.64 6.19
N CYS A 12 4.31 -5.37 6.60
CA CYS A 12 3.20 -5.09 5.69
C CYS A 12 2.71 -3.64 5.77
N PHE A 13 2.44 -3.02 4.63
CA PHE A 13 1.74 -1.73 4.57
C PHE A 13 0.36 -1.94 3.93
N PHE A 14 -0.70 -1.75 4.70
CA PHE A 14 -2.07 -1.82 4.21
C PHE A 14 -2.55 -0.42 3.82
N THR A 15 -3.08 -0.29 2.60
CA THR A 15 -3.42 1.00 2.00
C THR A 15 -4.66 0.90 1.12
N SER A 16 -5.22 2.04 0.74
CA SER A 16 -6.34 2.12 -0.18
C SER A 16 -5.90 1.73 -1.60
N ASP A 17 -6.77 1.01 -2.31
CA ASP A 17 -6.68 0.79 -3.74
C ASP A 17 -7.88 1.45 -4.42
N ASN A 18 -8.86 0.71 -4.90
CA ASN A 18 -10.08 1.27 -5.49
C ASN A 18 -11.23 1.18 -4.48
N PRO A 19 -11.37 2.12 -3.51
CA PRO A 19 -12.43 2.07 -2.51
C PRO A 19 -13.83 2.23 -3.15
N ARG A 20 -13.91 2.73 -4.39
CA ARG A 20 -15.18 2.97 -5.09
C ARG A 20 -16.10 3.78 -4.16
N THR A 21 -17.32 3.32 -3.92
CA THR A 21 -18.31 4.01 -3.09
C THR A 21 -18.17 3.73 -1.59
N GLU A 22 -17.24 2.87 -1.19
CA GLU A 22 -17.01 2.52 0.21
C GLU A 22 -16.00 3.48 0.85
N ASN A 23 -16.06 3.62 2.17
CA ASN A 23 -15.09 4.39 2.92
C ASN A 23 -13.77 3.58 3.04
N PRO A 24 -12.62 4.10 2.58
CA PRO A 24 -11.34 3.40 2.65
C PRO A 24 -10.98 2.95 4.07
N LYS A 25 -11.33 3.74 5.08
CA LYS A 25 -11.02 3.44 6.48
C LYS A 25 -11.77 2.21 6.98
N ASP A 26 -13.00 2.02 6.52
CA ASP A 26 -13.83 0.89 6.92
C ASP A 26 -13.27 -0.40 6.29
N ILE A 27 -12.88 -0.35 5.02
CA ILE A 27 -12.19 -1.47 4.35
C ILE A 27 -10.88 -1.82 5.05
N LEU A 28 -10.08 -0.82 5.43
CA LEU A 28 -8.81 -1.02 6.12
C LEU A 28 -9.02 -1.57 7.55
N ALA A 29 -10.05 -1.10 8.25
CA ALA A 29 -10.42 -1.62 9.56
C ALA A 29 -10.86 -3.10 9.45
N ASP A 30 -11.72 -3.43 8.50
CA ASP A 30 -12.17 -4.80 8.26
C ASP A 30 -11.01 -5.73 7.88
N MET A 31 -10.08 -5.23 7.06
CA MET A 31 -8.87 -5.96 6.65
C MET A 31 -7.94 -6.26 7.83
N THR A 32 -7.91 -5.39 8.84
CA THR A 32 -6.97 -5.47 9.96
C THR A 32 -7.60 -5.95 11.27
N THR A 33 -8.92 -6.04 11.34
CA THR A 33 -9.63 -6.53 12.51
C THR A 33 -9.29 -7.99 12.77
N GLY A 34 -8.89 -8.30 14.01
CA GLY A 34 -8.55 -9.65 14.43
C GLY A 34 -7.12 -10.09 14.13
N LEU A 35 -6.34 -9.28 13.42
CA LEU A 35 -4.90 -9.52 13.28
C LEU A 35 -4.22 -9.44 14.65
N LYS A 36 -3.41 -10.44 14.97
CA LYS A 36 -2.64 -10.51 16.21
C LYS A 36 -1.22 -9.97 16.06
N ASP A 37 -0.73 -9.94 14.84
CA ASP A 37 0.62 -9.49 14.56
C ASP A 37 0.73 -7.96 14.60
N THR A 38 1.93 -7.45 14.79
CA THR A 38 2.21 -6.01 14.90
C THR A 38 3.18 -5.50 13.84
N HIS A 39 3.76 -6.39 13.02
CA HIS A 39 4.64 -6.02 11.90
C HIS A 39 3.87 -5.45 10.68
N TYR A 40 2.98 -4.48 10.91
CA TYR A 40 2.31 -3.77 9.84
C TYR A 40 2.04 -2.31 10.15
N SER A 41 1.72 -1.54 9.12
CA SER A 41 1.22 -0.17 9.22
C SER A 41 0.03 0.03 8.30
N VAL A 42 -0.92 0.86 8.73
CA VAL A 42 -2.08 1.24 7.93
C VAL A 42 -1.90 2.68 7.49
N ILE A 43 -1.75 2.90 6.19
CA ILE A 43 -1.60 4.23 5.59
C ILE A 43 -2.61 4.32 4.46
N GLU A 44 -3.68 5.10 4.65
CA GLU A 44 -4.80 5.18 3.70
C GLU A 44 -4.34 5.64 2.32
N ASP A 45 -3.50 6.68 2.26
CA ASP A 45 -2.97 7.19 1.00
C ASP A 45 -1.95 6.21 0.38
N ARG A 46 -2.23 5.78 -0.85
CA ARG A 46 -1.43 4.79 -1.55
C ARG A 46 -0.03 5.27 -1.90
N LYS A 47 0.13 6.56 -2.22
CA LYS A 47 1.43 7.16 -2.51
C LYS A 47 2.30 7.16 -1.26
N GLU A 48 1.75 7.60 -0.13
CA GLU A 48 2.46 7.66 1.14
C GLU A 48 2.77 6.26 1.68
N ALA A 49 1.90 5.27 1.46
CA ALA A 49 2.19 3.88 1.82
C ALA A 49 3.39 3.33 1.03
N ILE A 50 3.41 3.54 -0.29
CA ILE A 50 4.54 3.14 -1.15
C ILE A 50 5.82 3.86 -0.71
N LYS A 51 5.74 5.17 -0.45
CA LYS A 51 6.87 5.96 0.04
C LYS A 51 7.41 5.42 1.37
N ALA A 52 6.54 5.16 2.34
CA ALA A 52 6.92 4.61 3.64
C ALA A 52 7.59 3.22 3.50
N ALA A 53 7.08 2.36 2.63
CA ALA A 53 7.68 1.06 2.35
C ALA A 53 9.09 1.19 1.74
N VAL A 54 9.25 2.06 0.74
CA VAL A 54 10.54 2.31 0.10
C VAL A 54 11.53 2.95 1.07
N SER A 55 11.10 3.91 1.89
CA SER A 55 11.95 4.54 2.91
C SER A 55 12.41 3.55 3.98
N ARG A 56 11.55 2.60 4.38
CA ARG A 56 11.89 1.58 5.38
C ARG A 56 12.87 0.53 4.87
N ALA A 57 12.78 0.16 3.59
CA ALA A 57 13.59 -0.93 3.04
C ALA A 57 15.09 -0.65 3.18
N GLU A 58 15.90 -1.66 3.48
CA GLU A 58 17.36 -1.55 3.50
C GLU A 58 17.98 -2.16 2.24
N LYS A 59 19.31 -2.02 2.11
CA LYS A 59 20.04 -2.63 1.00
C LYS A 59 19.92 -4.16 1.08
N GLY A 60 19.28 -4.75 0.09
CA GLY A 60 19.05 -6.20 0.00
C GLY A 60 17.59 -6.60 0.19
N ASP A 61 16.76 -5.68 0.68
CA ASP A 61 15.32 -5.91 0.83
C ASP A 61 14.59 -5.86 -0.51
N VAL A 62 13.42 -6.50 -0.54
CA VAL A 62 12.49 -6.46 -1.67
C VAL A 62 11.16 -5.86 -1.21
N VAL A 63 10.72 -4.81 -1.89
CA VAL A 63 9.39 -4.22 -1.69
C VAL A 63 8.46 -4.71 -2.81
N LEU A 64 7.40 -5.44 -2.42
CA LEU A 64 6.35 -5.88 -3.34
C LEU A 64 5.12 -4.98 -3.22
N ILE A 65 4.72 -4.32 -4.30
CA ILE A 65 3.48 -3.55 -4.39
C ILE A 65 2.43 -4.40 -5.10
N ALA A 66 1.41 -4.84 -4.37
CA ALA A 66 0.34 -5.69 -4.88
C ALA A 66 -1.01 -4.94 -4.98
N GLY A 67 -1.95 -5.50 -5.76
CA GLY A 67 -3.33 -5.00 -5.92
C GLY A 67 -3.66 -4.52 -7.33
N LYS A 68 -2.91 -3.55 -7.88
CA LYS A 68 -3.26 -2.86 -9.14
C LYS A 68 -2.61 -3.43 -10.41
N GLY A 69 -1.34 -3.83 -10.30
CA GLY A 69 -0.56 -4.28 -11.46
C GLY A 69 -0.37 -3.18 -12.51
N HIS A 70 -1.06 -3.30 -13.66
CA HIS A 70 -0.92 -2.38 -14.79
C HIS A 70 -1.95 -1.23 -14.79
N GLU A 71 -2.90 -1.22 -13.86
CA GLU A 71 -3.88 -0.14 -13.71
C GLU A 71 -3.21 1.18 -13.32
N THR A 72 -3.61 2.27 -13.99
CA THR A 72 -3.02 3.61 -13.81
C THR A 72 -4.02 4.63 -13.26
N PHE A 73 -5.02 4.17 -12.52
CA PHE A 73 -5.96 5.04 -11.82
C PHE A 73 -6.36 4.48 -10.46
N GLN A 74 -6.82 5.36 -9.58
CA GLN A 74 -7.47 5.02 -8.32
C GLN A 74 -8.92 5.51 -8.36
N GLN A 75 -9.88 4.61 -8.14
CA GLN A 75 -11.29 4.96 -8.17
C GLN A 75 -11.82 5.29 -6.77
N ILE A 76 -12.22 6.55 -6.58
CA ILE A 76 -12.87 7.06 -5.36
C ILE A 76 -14.25 7.58 -5.74
N GLY A 77 -15.28 6.96 -5.18
CA GLY A 77 -16.67 7.09 -5.62
C GLY A 77 -16.82 6.68 -7.10
N LEU A 78 -17.30 7.63 -7.89
CA LEU A 78 -17.45 7.52 -9.34
C LEU A 78 -16.28 8.15 -10.11
N THR A 79 -15.30 8.72 -9.41
CA THR A 79 -14.18 9.45 -9.99
C THR A 79 -12.95 8.54 -10.10
N LYS A 80 -12.31 8.55 -11.27
CA LYS A 80 -11.00 7.90 -11.49
C LYS A 80 -9.90 8.96 -11.43
N LEU A 81 -9.11 8.93 -10.37
CA LEU A 81 -7.93 9.79 -10.21
C LEU A 81 -6.72 9.11 -10.84
N LEU A 82 -5.83 9.88 -11.47
CA LEU A 82 -4.65 9.33 -12.12
C LEU A 82 -3.64 8.86 -11.07
N PHE A 83 -3.33 7.57 -11.05
CA PHE A 83 -2.43 6.97 -10.06
C PHE A 83 -1.79 5.70 -10.61
N ASP A 84 -0.47 5.63 -10.68
CA ASP A 84 0.28 4.49 -11.21
C ASP A 84 1.34 4.05 -10.20
N ASP A 85 1.20 2.83 -9.66
CA ASP A 85 2.12 2.24 -8.68
C ASP A 85 3.57 2.32 -9.14
N ARG A 86 3.83 2.13 -10.44
CA ARG A 86 5.19 2.13 -11.01
C ARG A 86 5.81 3.52 -10.95
N LYS A 87 5.00 4.56 -11.20
CA LYS A 87 5.45 5.96 -11.12
C LYS A 87 5.67 6.37 -9.66
N ALA A 88 4.74 6.03 -8.77
CA ALA A 88 4.88 6.31 -7.35
C ALA A 88 6.10 5.61 -6.74
N ALA A 89 6.34 4.34 -7.09
CA ALA A 89 7.51 3.60 -6.65
C ALA A 89 8.80 4.21 -7.18
N LYS A 90 8.86 4.56 -8.46
CA LYS A 90 10.01 5.22 -9.07
C LYS A 90 10.33 6.55 -8.36
N GLU A 91 9.33 7.40 -8.16
CA GLU A 91 9.48 8.67 -7.46
C GLU A 91 9.97 8.47 -6.01
N ALA A 92 9.43 7.48 -5.30
CA ALA A 92 9.87 7.17 -3.94
C ALA A 92 11.33 6.69 -3.88
N ILE A 93 11.77 5.90 -4.86
CA ILE A 93 13.16 5.43 -4.96
C ILE A 93 14.11 6.58 -5.29
N GLU A 94 13.74 7.44 -6.25
CA GLU A 94 14.55 8.60 -6.66
C GLU A 94 14.73 9.63 -5.53
N ASN A 95 13.71 9.78 -4.67
CA ASN A 95 13.73 10.70 -3.54
C ASN A 95 14.27 10.07 -2.23
N LYS A 96 14.69 8.81 -2.25
CA LYS A 96 15.21 8.17 -1.05
C LYS A 96 16.64 8.67 -0.80
N GLU A 97 16.79 9.47 0.25
CA GLU A 97 18.11 9.83 0.77
C GLU A 97 18.76 8.55 1.37
N LEU A 98 19.97 8.23 0.90
CA LEU A 98 20.77 7.09 1.36
C LEU A 98 21.62 7.47 2.59
#